data_AF-A0A914WRH3-F1
#
_entry.id   AF-A0A914WRH3-F1
#
_cell.length_a   1.000
_cell.length_b   1.000
_cell.length_c   1.000
_cell.angle_alpha   90.00
_cell.angle_beta   90.00
_cell.angle_gamma   90.00
#
_symmetry.space_group_name_H-M   'P 1'
#
loop_
_entity.id
_entity.type
_entity.pdbx_description
1 polymer ?
#
loop_
_entity_poly.entity_id
_entity_poly.type
_entity_poly.pdbx_seq_one_letter_code
_entity_poly.pdbx_strand_id
1 'polypeptide(L)'
;MQDIELVSQIATLKWLAGGDTEGSRQLITAITAGRVGLELFERITRSNELDQLQAQVALKIADYVNKHPRASEDELVRVVRAELAAFRQAVQLL
;
A
#
# COMPACT_ATOMS: atom_id res chain seq x y z
N MET A 1 -10.48 4.24 10.63
CA MET A 1 -11.28 3.26 9.87
C MET A 1 -12.65 3.01 10.50
N GLN A 2 -12.74 2.68 11.79
CA GLN A 2 -14.03 2.38 12.46
C GLN A 2 -15.07 3.51 12.35
N ASP A 3 -14.65 4.77 12.46
CA ASP A 3 -15.57 5.92 12.39
C ASP A 3 -16.16 6.13 10.98
N ILE A 4 -15.37 5.87 9.92
CA ILE A 4 -15.81 5.98 8.52
C ILE A 4 -16.81 4.87 8.17
N GLU A 5 -16.59 3.68 8.70
CA GLU A 5 -17.47 2.54 8.50
C GLU A 5 -18.83 2.78 9.17
N LEU A 6 -18.82 3.28 10.41
CA LEU A 6 -20.03 3.67 11.13
C LEU A 6 -20.79 4.79 10.40
N VAL A 7 -20.09 5.79 9.87
CA VAL A 7 -20.69 6.89 9.08
C VAL A 7 -21.32 6.37 7.78
N SER A 8 -20.69 5.43 7.08
CA SER A 8 -21.31 4.73 5.94
C SER A 8 -22.57 3.98 6.35
N GLN A 9 -22.54 3.21 7.45
CA GLN A 9 -23.68 2.46 7.93
C GLN A 9 -24.85 3.38 8.30
N ILE A 10 -24.59 4.52 8.96
CA ILE A 10 -25.60 5.53 9.28
C ILE A 10 -26.21 6.13 8.01
N ALA A 11 -25.40 6.46 7.00
CA ALA A 11 -25.89 7.01 5.74
C ALA A 11 -26.75 5.99 4.96
N THR A 12 -26.32 4.73 4.92
CA THR A 12 -27.10 3.64 4.32
C THR A 12 -28.41 3.40 5.07
N LEU A 13 -28.38 3.39 6.41
CA LEU A 13 -29.58 3.26 7.24
C LEU A 13 -30.55 4.41 6.98
N LYS A 14 -30.05 5.65 6.87
CA LYS A 14 -30.87 6.84 6.57
C LYS A 14 -31.54 6.75 5.19
N TRP A 15 -30.82 6.23 4.19
CA TRP A 15 -31.38 5.99 2.86
C TRP A 15 -32.43 4.86 2.87
N LEU A 16 -32.17 3.76 3.57
CA LEU A 16 -33.11 2.65 3.71
C LEU A 16 -34.38 3.05 4.47
N ALA A 17 -34.25 3.81 5.55
CA ALA A 17 -35.36 4.21 6.41
C ALA A 17 -36.15 5.41 5.88
N GLY A 18 -35.48 6.35 5.20
CA GLY A 18 -36.07 7.59 4.70
C GLY A 18 -36.46 7.56 3.21
N GLY A 19 -36.11 6.49 2.50
CA GLY A 19 -36.29 6.37 1.05
C GLY A 19 -35.27 7.16 0.23
N ASP A 20 -35.38 7.05 -1.10
CA ASP A 20 -34.42 7.59 -2.07
C ASP A 20 -34.57 9.11 -2.31
N THR A 21 -34.32 9.87 -1.24
CA THR A 21 -34.33 11.33 -1.28
C THR A 21 -33.02 11.88 -1.83
N GLU A 22 -33.07 13.03 -2.48
CA GLU A 22 -31.89 13.72 -3.04
C GLU A 22 -30.78 13.90 -1.98
N GLY A 23 -31.15 14.31 -0.76
CA GLY A 23 -30.19 14.48 0.34
C GLY A 23 -29.53 13.16 0.80
N SER A 24 -30.25 12.04 0.74
CA SER A 24 -29.69 10.72 1.07
C SER A 24 -28.74 10.20 -0.02
N ARG A 25 -29.05 10.45 -1.30
CA ARG A 25 -28.16 10.17 -2.44
C ARG A 25 -26.87 10.97 -2.37
N GLN A 26 -26.97 12.27 -2.10
CA GLN A 26 -25.79 13.13 -1.97
C GLN A 26 -24.89 12.69 -0.81
N LEU A 27 -25.48 12.33 0.33
CA LEU A 27 -24.72 11.86 1.50
C LEU A 27 -23.97 10.55 1.22
N ILE A 28 -24.65 9.53 0.66
CA ILE A 28 -24.02 8.26 0.30
C ILE A 28 -22.95 8.47 -0.77
N THR A 29 -23.22 9.31 -1.77
CA THR A 29 -22.26 9.62 -2.85
C THR A 29 -21.00 10.26 -2.30
N ALA A 30 -21.13 11.25 -1.41
CA ALA A 30 -19.99 11.94 -0.80
C ALA A 30 -19.15 10.98 0.06
N ILE A 31 -19.78 10.15 0.88
CA ILE A 31 -19.08 9.17 1.73
C ILE A 31 -18.36 8.13 0.86
N THR A 32 -19.04 7.58 -0.15
CA THR A 32 -18.46 6.60 -1.06
C THR A 32 -17.30 7.20 -1.85
N ALA A 33 -17.45 8.41 -2.39
CA ALA A 33 -16.39 9.10 -3.10
C ALA A 33 -15.16 9.34 -2.22
N GLY A 34 -15.36 9.78 -0.97
CA GLY A 34 -14.27 9.93 0.00
C GLY A 34 -13.56 8.61 0.29
N ARG A 35 -14.31 7.51 0.46
CA ARG A 35 -13.73 6.17 0.69
C ARG A 35 -12.92 5.67 -0.50
N VAL A 36 -13.45 5.80 -1.71
CA VAL A 36 -12.75 5.42 -2.94
C VAL A 36 -11.50 6.28 -3.12
N GLY A 37 -11.59 7.59 -2.87
CA GLY A 37 -10.43 8.49 -2.95
C GLY A 37 -9.32 8.13 -1.96
N LEU A 38 -9.68 7.84 -0.71
CA LEU A 38 -8.72 7.42 0.32
C LEU A 38 -8.05 6.08 -0.05
N GLU A 39 -8.84 5.09 -0.44
CA GLU A 39 -8.32 3.78 -0.87
C GLU A 39 -7.38 3.90 -2.07
N LEU A 40 -7.72 4.72 -3.07
CA LEU A 40 -6.85 4.99 -4.21
C LEU A 40 -5.55 5.70 -3.79
N PHE A 41 -5.64 6.69 -2.90
CA PHE A 41 -4.47 7.39 -2.36
C PHE A 41 -3.53 6.43 -1.60
N GLU A 42 -4.07 5.58 -0.73
CA GLU A 42 -3.31 4.57 0.00
C GLU A 42 -2.67 3.56 -0.96
N ARG A 43 -3.39 3.09 -1.98
CA ARG A 43 -2.85 2.17 -2.99
C ARG A 43 -1.72 2.79 -3.80
N ILE A 44 -1.86 4.06 -4.20
CA ILE A 44 -0.82 4.78 -4.95
C ILE A 44 0.40 4.99 -4.06
N THR A 45 0.21 5.41 -2.82
CA THR A 45 1.29 5.64 -1.85
C THR A 45 2.03 4.34 -1.55
N ARG A 46 1.31 3.24 -1.26
CA ARG A 46 1.91 1.93 -1.04
C ARG A 46 2.66 1.41 -2.26
N SER A 47 2.15 1.66 -3.47
CA SER A 47 2.85 1.32 -4.72
C SER A 47 4.19 2.06 -4.82
N ASN A 48 4.22 3.36 -4.50
CA ASN A 48 5.45 4.14 -4.47
C ASN A 48 6.43 3.66 -3.39
N GLU A 49 5.94 3.29 -2.20
CA GLU A 49 6.77 2.72 -1.13
C GLU A 49 7.39 1.37 -1.54
N LEU A 50 6.61 0.52 -2.24
CA LEU A 50 7.10 -0.74 -2.81
C LEU A 50 8.20 -0.49 -3.86
N ASP A 51 8.00 0.45 -4.76
CA ASP A 51 8.99 0.81 -5.79
C ASP A 51 10.30 1.32 -5.15
N GLN A 52 10.19 2.13 -4.08
CA GLN A 52 11.35 2.60 -3.33
C GLN A 52 12.10 1.47 -2.64
N LEU A 53 11.40 0.52 -2.02
CA LEU A 53 12.02 -0.65 -1.40
C LEU A 53 12.73 -1.53 -2.43
N GLN A 54 12.14 -1.72 -3.62
CA GLN A 54 12.78 -2.46 -4.72
C GLN A 54 14.06 -1.76 -5.19
N ALA A 55 14.01 -0.44 -5.40
CA ALA A 55 15.17 0.35 -5.80
C ALA A 55 16.30 0.28 -4.75
N GLN A 56 15.96 0.33 -3.46
CA GLN A 56 16.95 0.18 -2.38
C GLN A 56 17.65 -1.18 -2.39
N VAL A 57 16.91 -2.27 -2.60
CA VAL A 57 17.48 -3.63 -2.71
C VAL A 57 18.44 -3.71 -3.89
N ALA A 58 18.02 -3.22 -5.06
CA ALA A 58 18.86 -3.19 -6.25
C ALA A 58 20.15 -2.38 -6.02
N LEU A 59 20.05 -1.21 -5.38
CA LEU A 59 21.21 -0.39 -5.02
C LEU A 59 22.18 -1.09 -4.08
N LYS A 60 21.68 -1.77 -3.03
CA LYS A 60 22.55 -2.51 -2.09
C LYS A 60 23.27 -3.67 -2.75
N ILE A 61 22.59 -4.42 -3.62
CA ILE A 61 23.20 -5.51 -4.39
C ILE A 61 24.27 -4.93 -5.33
N ALA A 62 23.95 -3.87 -6.06
CA ALA A 62 24.89 -3.22 -6.98
C ALA A 62 26.13 -2.68 -6.24
N ASP A 63 25.93 -2.06 -5.07
CA ASP A 63 27.00 -1.57 -4.20
C ASP A 63 27.89 -2.72 -3.71
N TYR A 64 27.30 -3.85 -3.31
CA TYR A 64 28.06 -5.03 -2.91
C TYR A 64 28.92 -5.59 -4.06
N VAL A 65 28.33 -5.74 -5.26
CA VAL A 65 29.03 -6.23 -6.47
C VAL A 65 30.19 -5.30 -6.83
N ASN A 66 29.98 -3.99 -6.79
CA ASN A 66 31.03 -3.00 -7.07
C ASN A 66 32.18 -3.06 -6.05
N LYS A 67 31.87 -3.30 -4.77
CA LYS A 67 32.88 -3.43 -3.71
C LYS A 67 33.60 -4.77 -3.73
N HIS A 68 32.98 -5.82 -4.29
CA HIS A 68 33.52 -7.18 -4.34
C HIS A 68 33.52 -7.72 -5.78
N PRO A 69 34.34 -7.14 -6.69
CA PRO A 69 34.34 -7.50 -8.11
C PRO A 69 34.81 -8.93 -8.40
N ARG A 70 35.37 -9.63 -7.40
CA ARG A 70 35.80 -11.03 -7.46
C ARG A 70 34.96 -11.95 -6.57
N ALA A 71 33.80 -11.48 -6.09
CA ALA A 71 32.89 -12.30 -5.31
C ALA A 71 32.53 -13.55 -6.10
N SER A 72 32.56 -14.69 -5.42
CA SER A 72 32.08 -15.95 -5.98
C SER A 72 30.56 -15.91 -6.17
N GLU A 73 30.04 -16.77 -7.06
CA GLU A 73 28.61 -16.89 -7.29
C GLU A 73 27.85 -17.21 -5.99
N ASP A 74 28.40 -18.10 -5.16
CA ASP A 74 27.82 -18.45 -3.85
C ASP A 74 27.71 -17.24 -2.90
N GLU A 75 28.73 -16.37 -2.89
CA GLU A 75 28.70 -15.14 -2.09
C GLU A 75 27.65 -14.15 -2.60
N LEU A 76 27.55 -13.98 -3.92
CA LEU A 76 26.54 -13.13 -4.54
C LEU A 76 25.13 -13.65 -4.24
N VAL A 77 24.90 -14.95 -4.40
CA VAL A 77 23.61 -15.59 -4.09
C VAL A 77 23.26 -15.39 -2.61
N ARG A 78 24.22 -15.51 -1.70
CA ARG A 78 23.98 -15.27 -0.27
C ARG A 78 23.54 -13.84 0.02
N VAL A 79 24.20 -12.84 -0.57
CA VAL A 79 23.86 -11.43 -0.38
C VAL A 79 22.49 -11.11 -0.98
N VAL A 80 22.22 -11.56 -2.21
CA VAL A 80 20.92 -11.37 -2.85
C VAL A 80 19.81 -12.00 -2.00
N ARG A 81 20.01 -13.22 -1.48
CA ARG A 81 19.04 -13.87 -0.59
C ARG A 81 18.80 -13.10 0.70
N ALA A 82 19.86 -12.53 1.29
CA ALA A 82 19.75 -11.72 2.51
C ALA A 82 18.95 -10.43 2.25
N GLU A 83 19.25 -9.70 1.18
CA GLU A 83 18.53 -8.48 0.82
C GLU A 83 17.07 -8.76 0.44
N LEU A 84 16.79 -9.87 -0.26
CA LEU A 84 15.42 -10.31 -0.53
C LEU A 84 14.66 -10.71 0.74
N ALA A 85 15.34 -11.27 1.75
CA ALA A 85 14.70 -11.55 3.03
C ALA A 85 14.35 -10.27 3.79
N ALA A 86 15.24 -9.28 3.80
CA ALA A 86 14.98 -7.96 4.37
C ALA A 86 13.84 -7.23 3.64
N PHE A 87 13.82 -7.30 2.30
CA PHE A 87 12.73 -6.77 1.49
C PHE A 87 11.38 -7.39 1.85
N ARG A 88 11.30 -8.72 1.95
CA ARG A 88 10.07 -9.41 2.35
C ARG A 88 9.56 -8.92 3.71
N GLN A 89 10.44 -8.72 4.68
CA GLN A 89 10.07 -8.19 5.99
C GLN A 89 9.55 -6.75 5.87
N ALA A 90 10.22 -5.89 5.09
CA ALA A 90 9.80 -4.51 4.89
C ALA A 90 8.43 -4.43 4.19
N VAL A 91 8.16 -5.27 3.19
CA VAL A 91 6.87 -5.34 2.49
C VAL A 91 5.73 -5.77 3.42
N GLN A 92 5.99 -6.64 4.39
CA GLN A 92 4.97 -7.05 5.37
C GLN A 92 4.59 -5.94 6.37
N LEU A 93 5.41 -4.89 6.47
CA LEU A 93 5.18 -3.75 7.35
C LEU A 93 4.49 -2.57 6.64
N LEU A 94 4.25 -2.68 5.32
CA LEU A 94 3.46 -1.73 4.50
C LEU A 94 1.96 -2.06 4.50
#